data_AF-A0A258K9F4-F1
#
_entry.id   AF-A0A258K9F4-F1
#
_cell.length_a   1.000
_cell.length_b   1.000
_cell.length_c   1.000
_cell.angle_alpha   90.00
_cell.angle_beta   90.00
_cell.angle_gamma   90.00
#
_symmetry.space_group_name_H-M   'P 1'
#
loop_
_entity.id
_entity.type
_entity.pdbx_description
1 polymer ?
#
loop_
_entity_poly.entity_id
_entity_poly.type
_entity_poly.pdbx_seq_one_letter_code
_entity_poly.pdbx_strand_id
1 'polypeptide(L)'
;MIGRILGTYFARRFFSAVAMIFLSCVSLIMLVDFLEMSRRTADREAVSTGMVALLTLYRAPAFTEQLLPFAVLFGGIFSFVMLSRRLELVVARAVGLSAWQFTFPAIFV
;
A
#
# COMPACT_ATOMS: atom_id res chain seq x y z
N MET A 1 -6.56 27.36 1.87
CA MET A 1 -6.34 26.01 2.44
C MET A 1 -7.40 25.10 1.88
N ILE A 2 -7.08 23.85 1.53
CA ILE A 2 -8.09 22.87 1.14
C ILE A 2 -9.07 22.70 2.29
N GLY A 3 -10.38 22.72 2.00
CA GLY A 3 -11.39 22.46 3.02
C GLY A 3 -11.17 21.07 3.63
N ARG A 4 -11.37 20.94 4.95
CA ARG A 4 -11.14 19.68 5.69
C ARG A 4 -11.78 18.47 5.01
N ILE A 5 -12.99 18.64 4.47
CA ILE A 5 -13.75 17.60 3.78
C ILE A 5 -12.99 17.07 2.55
N LEU A 6 -12.54 17.96 1.66
CA LEU A 6 -11.85 17.60 0.42
C LEU A 6 -10.46 17.01 0.71
N GLY A 7 -9.74 17.57 1.69
CA GLY A 7 -8.42 17.08 2.10
C GLY A 7 -8.48 15.66 2.66
N THR A 8 -9.40 15.42 3.61
CA THR A 8 -9.61 14.08 4.17
C THR A 8 -10.09 13.09 3.12
N TYR A 9 -10.89 13.53 2.14
CA TYR A 9 -11.32 12.66 1.05
C TYR A 9 -10.15 12.21 0.16
N PHE A 10 -9.28 13.13 -0.30
CA PHE A 10 -8.10 12.77 -1.08
C PHE A 10 -7.11 11.92 -0.28
N ALA A 11 -6.86 12.27 0.99
CA ALA A 11 -6.04 11.48 1.90
C ALA A 11 -6.56 10.04 2.05
N ARG A 12 -7.86 9.85 2.30
CA ARG A 12 -8.45 8.51 2.38
C ARG A 12 -8.35 7.74 1.06
N ARG A 13 -8.54 8.41 -0.08
CA ARG A 13 -8.45 7.76 -1.39
C ARG A 13 -7.03 7.29 -1.68
N PHE A 14 -6.05 8.14 -1.39
CA PHE A 14 -4.63 7.81 -1.50
C PHE A 14 -4.25 6.67 -0.56
N PHE A 15 -4.57 6.78 0.73
CA PHE A 15 -4.26 5.75 1.71
C PHE A 15 -4.88 4.41 1.35
N SER A 16 -6.16 4.37 0.96
CA SER A 16 -6.81 3.13 0.56
C SER A 16 -6.17 2.51 -0.69
N ALA A 17 -5.70 3.33 -1.64
CA ALA A 17 -4.98 2.84 -2.82
C ALA A 17 -3.61 2.24 -2.45
N VAL A 18 -2.82 2.95 -1.62
CA VAL A 18 -1.53 2.47 -1.13
C VAL A 18 -1.71 1.19 -0.31
N ALA A 19 -2.64 1.18 0.64
CA ALA A 19 -2.93 0.02 1.48
C ALA A 19 -3.39 -1.19 0.66
N MET A 20 -4.24 -0.99 -0.36
CA MET A 20 -4.68 -2.07 -1.23
C MET A 20 -3.50 -2.70 -1.99
N ILE A 21 -2.63 -1.89 -2.58
CA ILE A 21 -1.46 -2.39 -3.33
C ILE A 21 -0.47 -3.07 -2.38
N PHE A 22 -0.16 -2.42 -1.26
CA PHE A 22 0.73 -2.94 -0.23
C PHE A 22 0.27 -4.30 0.30
N LEU A 23 -0.98 -4.40 0.76
CA LEU A 23 -1.54 -5.64 1.31
C LEU A 23 -1.58 -6.75 0.26
N SER A 24 -1.89 -6.41 -1.00
CA SER A 24 -1.87 -7.40 -2.10
C SER A 24 -0.48 -7.96 -2.31
N CYS A 25 0.55 -7.11 -2.38
CA CYS A 25 1.93 -7.54 -2.57
C CYS A 25 2.47 -8.31 -1.37
N VAL A 26 2.27 -7.82 -0.15
CA VAL A 26 2.71 -8.52 1.08
C VAL A 26 2.04 -9.88 1.20
N SER A 27 0.74 -9.97 0.90
CA SER A 27 0.04 -11.26 0.95
C SER A 27 0.61 -12.28 -0.03
N LEU A 28 0.91 -11.86 -1.27
CA LEU A 28 1.54 -12.73 -2.27
C LEU A 28 2.93 -13.18 -1.83
N ILE A 29 3.75 -12.25 -1.32
CA ILE A 29 5.12 -12.56 -0.88
C ILE A 29 5.09 -13.51 0.32
N MET A 30 4.24 -13.25 1.31
CA MET A 30 4.11 -14.11 2.49
C MET A 30 3.62 -15.50 2.13
N LEU A 31 2.69 -15.62 1.18
CA LEU A 31 2.23 -16.92 0.69
C LEU A 31 3.38 -17.69 0.03
N VAL A 32 4.12 -17.05 -0.86
CA VAL A 32 5.27 -17.67 -1.54
C VAL A 32 6.37 -18.05 -0.55
N ASP A 33 6.72 -17.15 0.38
CA ASP A 33 7.74 -17.40 1.41
C ASP A 33 7.34 -18.56 2.33
N PHE A 34 6.07 -18.60 2.76
CA PHE A 34 5.54 -19.71 3.55
C PHE A 34 5.63 -21.05 2.80
N LEU A 35 5.22 -21.09 1.53
CA LEU A 35 5.29 -22.30 0.70
C LEU A 35 6.73 -22.74 0.47
N GLU A 36 7.63 -21.80 0.21
CA GLU A 36 9.04 -22.08 0.03
C GLU A 36 9.67 -22.62 1.32
N MET A 37 9.36 -22.00 2.46
CA MET A 37 9.89 -22.41 3.75
C MET A 37 9.35 -23.78 4.16
N SER A 38 8.06 -24.04 3.94
CA SER A 38 7.43 -25.35 4.15
C SER A 38 8.09 -26.43 3.29
N ARG A 39 8.42 -26.12 2.02
CA ARG A 39 9.13 -27.06 1.15
C ARG A 39 10.56 -27.33 1.63
N ARG A 40 11.27 -26.30 2.10
CA ARG A 40 12.65 -26.42 2.61
C ARG A 40 12.76 -27.18 3.94
N THR A 41 11.70 -27.19 4.74
CA THR A 41 11.67 -27.85 6.05
C THR A 41 10.92 -29.18 6.06
N ALA A 42 10.37 -29.60 4.92
CA ALA A 42 9.69 -30.89 4.77
C ALA A 42 10.57 -32.09 5.18
N ASP A 43 11.89 -32.01 4.95
CA ASP A 43 12.84 -33.08 5.30
C ASP A 43 13.37 -33.01 6.75
N ARG A 44 12.89 -32.05 7.57
CA ARG A 44 13.34 -31.87 8.97
C ARG A 44 12.21 -32.12 9.94
N GLU A 45 12.21 -33.31 10.55
CA GLU A 45 11.20 -33.76 11.51
C GLU A 45 11.01 -32.84 12.74
N ALA A 46 12.00 -31.98 13.04
CA ALA A 46 11.96 -31.06 14.18
C ALA A 46 11.18 -29.76 13.92
N VAL A 47 10.71 -29.49 12.70
CA VAL A 47 10.07 -28.21 12.35
C VAL A 47 8.56 -28.38 12.19
N SER A 48 7.79 -27.81 13.12
CA SER A 48 6.33 -27.79 13.02
C SER A 48 5.85 -26.72 12.02
N THR A 49 4.72 -26.96 11.36
CA THR A 49 4.09 -25.99 10.44
C THR A 49 3.79 -24.65 11.13
N GLY A 50 3.45 -24.67 12.43
CA GLY A 50 3.23 -23.46 13.24
C GLY A 50 4.50 -22.63 13.43
N MET A 51 5.66 -23.29 13.60
CA MET A 51 6.97 -22.62 13.68
C MET A 51 7.31 -21.91 12.36
N VAL A 52 7.03 -22.55 11.22
CA VAL A 52 7.23 -21.96 9.88
C VAL A 52 6.35 -20.74 9.68
N ALA A 53 5.06 -20.82 10.06
CA ALA A 53 4.14 -19.69 9.96
C ALA A 53 4.59 -18.49 10.83
N LEU A 54 5.03 -18.74 12.07
CA LEU A 54 5.54 -17.71 12.96
C LEU A 54 6.83 -17.07 12.41
N LEU A 55 7.72 -17.88 11.85
CA LEU A 55 8.96 -17.40 11.24
C LEU A 55 8.70 -16.54 10.00
N THR A 56 7.79 -16.95 9.12
CA THR A 56 7.36 -16.13 7.98
C THR A 56 6.75 -14.81 8.45
N LEU A 57 5.94 -14.83 9.51
CA LEU A 57 5.38 -13.61 10.09
C LEU A 57 6.46 -12.67 10.64
N TYR A 58 7.50 -13.19 11.30
CA TYR A 58 8.62 -12.37 11.78
C TYR A 58 9.45 -11.75 10.66
N ARG A 59 9.39 -12.27 9.43
CA ARG A 59 10.04 -11.69 8.26
C ARG A 59 9.21 -10.60 7.59
N ALA A 60 7.90 -10.51 7.91
CA ALA A 60 7.01 -9.51 7.35
C ALA A 60 7.50 -8.05 7.50
N PRO A 61 8.11 -7.60 8.62
CA PRO A 61 8.63 -6.24 8.75
C PRO A 61 9.75 -5.92 7.74
N ALA A 62 10.67 -6.86 7.51
CA ALA A 62 11.76 -6.67 6.56
C ALA A 62 11.24 -6.50 5.11
N PHE A 63 10.22 -7.28 4.74
CA PHE A 63 9.54 -7.08 3.45
C PHE A 63 8.78 -5.76 3.41
N THR A 64 8.14 -5.38 4.52
CA THR A 64 7.40 -4.11 4.62
C THR A 64 8.31 -2.92 4.30
N GLU A 65 9.50 -2.85 4.90
CA GLU A 65 10.44 -1.75 4.65
C GLU A 65 10.84 -1.63 3.18
N GLN A 66 11.02 -2.76 2.49
CA GLN A 66 11.40 -2.78 1.08
C GLN A 66 10.22 -2.46 0.16
N LEU A 67 9.01 -2.93 0.49
CA LEU A 67 7.82 -2.76 -0.35
C LEU A 67 7.10 -1.43 -0.16
N LEU A 68 7.19 -0.82 1.02
CA LEU A 68 6.52 0.44 1.33
C LEU A 68 6.77 1.53 0.25
N PRO A 69 8.02 1.84 -0.16
CA PRO A 69 8.26 2.87 -1.17
C PRO A 69 7.60 2.55 -2.52
N PHE A 70 7.55 1.28 -2.93
CA PHE A 70 6.88 0.86 -4.15
C PHE A 70 5.36 0.99 -4.03
N ALA A 71 4.79 0.54 -2.91
CA ALA A 71 3.36 0.64 -2.68
C ALA A 71 2.88 2.09 -2.63
N VAL A 72 3.65 2.99 -2.02
CA VAL A 72 3.38 4.43 -2.02
C VAL A 72 3.44 5.02 -3.44
N LEU A 73 4.46 4.64 -4.23
CA LEU A 73 4.62 5.11 -5.60
C LEU A 73 3.48 4.66 -6.51
N PHE A 74 3.20 3.36 -6.57
CA PHE A 74 2.13 2.81 -7.40
C PHE A 74 0.74 3.21 -6.88
N GLY A 75 0.54 3.27 -5.56
CA GLY A 75 -0.71 3.69 -4.94
C GLY A 75 -1.00 5.17 -5.21
N GLY A 76 0.02 6.01 -5.20
CA GLY A 76 -0.07 7.41 -5.59
C GLY A 76 -0.46 7.57 -7.06
N ILE A 77 0.26 6.92 -7.97
CA ILE A 77 -0.05 6.94 -9.41
C ILE A 77 -1.50 6.48 -9.62
N PHE A 78 -1.88 5.34 -9.05
CA PHE A 78 -3.22 4.78 -9.18
C PHE A 78 -4.31 5.73 -8.66
N SER A 79 -4.12 6.29 -7.46
CA SER A 79 -5.07 7.22 -6.85
C SER A 79 -5.27 8.48 -7.70
N PHE A 80 -4.18 9.16 -8.08
CA PHE A 80 -4.26 10.39 -8.87
C PHE A 80 -4.78 10.15 -10.29
N VAL A 81 -4.44 9.02 -10.92
CA VAL A 81 -5.03 8.63 -12.20
C VAL A 81 -6.53 8.42 -12.07
N MET A 82 -7.00 7.72 -11.02
CA MET A 82 -8.44 7.50 -10.82
C MET A 82 -9.20 8.79 -10.55
N LEU A 83 -8.63 9.70 -9.76
CA LEU A 83 -9.20 11.04 -9.53
C LEU A 83 -9.26 11.86 -10.83
N SER A 84 -8.24 11.74 -11.69
CA SER A 84 -8.21 12.38 -13.00
C SER A 84 -9.28 11.82 -13.94
N ARG A 85 -9.44 10.49 -14.00
CA ARG A 85 -10.47 9.82 -14.82
C ARG A 85 -11.90 10.17 -14.40
N ARG A 86 -12.12 10.51 -13.13
CA ARG A 86 -13.41 10.99 -12.61
C ARG A 86 -13.60 12.49 -12.75
N LEU A 87 -12.66 13.20 -13.38
CA LEU A 87 -12.62 14.66 -13.52
C LEU A 87 -12.57 15.43 -12.18
N GLU A 88 -12.36 14.74 -11.05
CA GLU A 88 -12.34 15.36 -9.73
C GLU A 88 -11.19 16.37 -9.60
N LEU A 89 -10.02 16.04 -10.17
CA LEU A 89 -8.89 16.98 -10.22
C LEU A 89 -9.14 18.15 -11.17
N VAL A 90 -9.86 17.92 -12.27
CA VAL A 90 -10.19 18.96 -13.25
C VAL A 90 -11.16 19.97 -12.64
N VAL A 91 -12.21 19.48 -11.98
CA VAL A 91 -13.19 20.32 -11.26
C VAL A 91 -12.53 21.06 -10.11
N ALA A 92 -11.67 20.40 -9.32
CA ALA A 92 -10.92 21.06 -8.25
C ALA A 92 -10.10 22.25 -8.79
N ARG A 93 -9.39 22.05 -9.92
CA ARG A 93 -8.62 23.12 -10.56
C ARG A 93 -9.48 24.24 -11.15
N ALA A 94 -10.68 23.94 -11.64
CA ALA A 94 -11.59 24.95 -12.18
C ALA A 94 -12.05 25.95 -11.11
N VAL A 95 -12.11 25.55 -9.84
CA VAL A 95 -12.45 26.41 -8.69
C VAL A 95 -11.21 27.11 -8.12
N GLY A 96 -10.05 27.01 -8.78
CA GLY A 96 -8.82 27.69 -8.40
C GLY A 96 -7.95 26.94 -7.39
N LEU A 97 -8.20 25.65 -7.13
CA LEU A 97 -7.30 24.84 -6.31
C LEU A 97 -6.00 24.55 -7.07
N SER A 98 -4.87 24.80 -6.41
CA SER A 98 -3.55 24.55 -6.98
C SER A 98 -3.18 23.07 -6.91
N ALA A 99 -2.26 22.63 -7.78
CA ALA A 99 -1.76 21.25 -7.78
C ALA A 99 -1.18 20.84 -6.42
N TRP A 100 -0.42 21.74 -5.80
CA TRP A 100 0.16 21.53 -4.48
C TRP A 100 -0.90 21.27 -3.41
N GLN A 101 -2.05 21.96 -3.47
CA GLN A 101 -3.08 21.84 -2.45
C GLN A 101 -3.70 20.45 -2.41
N PHE A 102 -3.99 19.82 -3.55
CA PHE A 102 -4.57 18.46 -3.55
C PHE A 102 -3.52 17.34 -3.52
N THR A 103 -2.24 17.62 -3.77
CA THR A 103 -1.14 16.67 -3.53
C THR A 103 -0.74 16.62 -2.05
N PHE A 104 -0.86 17.74 -1.33
CA PHE A 104 -0.48 17.86 0.09
C PHE A 104 -1.07 16.76 1.00
N PRO A 105 -2.35 16.37 0.92
CA PRO A 105 -2.93 15.35 1.79
C PRO A 105 -2.25 13.98 1.66
N ALA A 106 -1.60 13.68 0.53
CA ALA A 106 -0.87 12.43 0.32
C ALA A 106 0.53 12.44 0.98
N ILE A 107 1.04 13.60 1.38
CA ILE A 107 2.36 13.73 2.05
C ILE A 107 2.24 13.52 3.57
N PHE A 108 1.08 13.87 4.15
CA PHE A 108 0.84 13.77 5.60
C PHE A 108 0.35 12.41 6.07
N VAL A 109 0.08 11.50 5.13
CA VAL A 109 -0.48 10.17 5.37
C VAL A 109 0.54 9.14 4.96
#